data_AF-A0A954EDT9-F1
#
_entry.id   AF-A0A954EDT9-F1
#
_cell.length_a   1.000
_cell.length_b   1.000
_cell.length_c   1.000
_cell.angle_alpha   90.00
_cell.angle_beta   90.00
_cell.angle_gamma   90.00
#
_symmetry.space_group_name_H-M   'P 1'
#
loop_
_entity.id
_entity.type
_entity.pdbx_description
1 polymer ?
#
loop_
_entity_poly.entity_id
_entity_poly.type
_entity_poly.pdbx_seq_one_letter_code
_entity_poly.pdbx_strand_id
1 'polypeptide(L)' 'IGAQVVTREGQGKVISQEILSRQVVIAYEDRRRVTTPLTEIVSVLKTKPQPKGNKPKDADEEE' A
#
# COMPACT_ATOMS: atom_id res chain seq x y z
N ILE A 1 -5.14 3.44 3.19
CA ILE A 1 -3.96 2.95 3.97
C ILE A 1 -3.42 1.69 3.30
N GLY A 2 -2.10 1.48 3.27
CA GLY A 2 -1.45 0.29 2.69
C GLY A 2 -0.97 0.45 1.24
N ALA A 3 -1.33 1.55 0.58
CA ALA A 3 -0.90 1.86 -0.77
C ALA A 3 0.58 2.27 -0.81
N GLN A 4 1.28 1.87 -1.87
CA GLN A 4 2.62 2.34 -2.18
C GLN A 4 2.49 3.65 -3.00
N VAL A 5 3.22 4.68 -2.63
CA VAL A 5 3.13 6.02 -3.22
C VAL A 5 4.50 6.57 -3.55
N VAL A 6 4.55 7.45 -4.55
CA VAL A 6 5.73 8.21 -4.94
C VAL A 6 5.50 9.68 -4.61
N THR A 7 6.47 10.29 -3.96
CA THR A 7 6.55 11.72 -3.64
C THR A 7 7.85 12.30 -4.20
N ARG A 8 8.05 13.61 -4.10
CA ARG A 8 9.32 14.24 -4.52
C ARG A 8 10.51 13.83 -3.66
N GLU A 9 10.27 13.49 -2.40
CA GLU A 9 11.33 13.07 -1.46
C GLU A 9 11.70 11.58 -1.60
N GLY A 10 10.87 10.80 -2.29
CA GLY A 10 11.09 9.36 -2.47
C GLY A 10 9.80 8.55 -2.48
N GLN A 11 9.95 7.24 -2.32
CA GLN A 11 8.85 6.27 -2.34
C GLN A 11 8.60 5.69 -0.94
N GLY A 12 7.36 5.31 -0.68
CA GLY A 12 6.99 4.73 0.60
C GLY A 12 5.59 4.15 0.63
N LYS A 13 5.20 3.64 1.79
CA LYS A 13 3.89 3.05 2.04
C LYS A 13 3.07 3.96 2.95
N VAL A 14 1.81 4.21 2.58
CA VAL A 14 0.88 4.96 3.44
C VAL A 14 0.50 4.11 4.64
N ILE A 15 0.84 4.56 5.84
CA ILE A 15 0.57 3.87 7.11
C ILE A 15 -0.56 4.50 7.93
N SER A 16 -0.86 5.79 7.72
CA SER A 16 -1.99 6.49 8.36
C SER A 16 -2.56 7.56 7.44
N GLN A 17 -3.80 8.00 7.70
CA GLN A 17 -4.47 9.08 6.99
C GLN A 17 -5.09 10.07 7.97
N GLU A 18 -4.92 11.35 7.68
CA GLU A 18 -5.54 12.45 8.41
C GLU A 18 -6.52 13.17 7.47
N ILE A 19 -7.81 12.83 7.61
CA ILE A 19 -8.82 13.17 6.60
C ILE A 19 -9.14 14.67 6.59
N LEU A 20 -9.24 15.29 7.77
CA LEU A 20 -9.59 16.71 7.90
C LEU A 20 -8.48 17.62 7.37
N SER A 21 -7.21 17.25 7.60
CA SER A 21 -6.03 17.98 7.12
C SER A 21 -5.64 17.63 5.69
N ARG A 22 -6.27 16.59 5.09
CA ARG A 22 -5.89 16.06 3.77
C ARG A 22 -4.41 15.67 3.71
N GLN A 23 -3.95 14.97 4.74
CA GLN A 23 -2.59 14.48 4.85
C GLN A 23 -2.55 12.96 5.05
N VAL A 24 -1.38 12.38 4.80
CA VAL A 24 -1.10 10.97 5.02
C VAL A 24 0.24 10.81 5.71
N VAL A 25 0.39 9.79 6.54
CA VAL A 25 1.70 9.42 7.08
C VAL A 25 2.29 8.35 6.18
N ILE A 26 3.47 8.63 5.63
CA ILE A 26 4.20 7.73 4.74
C ILE A 26 5.39 7.15 5.50
N ALA A 27 5.51 5.83 5.51
CA ALA A 27 6.74 5.14 5.89
C ALA A 27 7.62 4.99 4.64
N TYR A 28 8.72 5.73 4.60
CA TYR A 28 9.71 5.69 3.52
C TYR A 28 10.68 4.51 3.70
N GLU A 29 11.38 4.16 2.61
CA GLU A 29 12.33 3.04 2.58
C GLU A 29 13.53 3.26 3.52
N ASP A 30 13.90 4.51 3.76
CA ASP A 30 14.94 4.92 4.70
C ASP A 30 14.51 4.86 6.18
N ARG A 31 13.36 4.23 6.45
CA ARG A 31 12.72 4.06 7.77
C ARG A 31 12.15 5.34 8.39
N ARG A 32 12.20 6.48 7.69
CA ARG A 32 11.53 7.70 8.18
C ARG A 32 10.01 7.57 8.04
N ARG A 33 9.29 8.21 8.96
CA ARG A 33 7.84 8.40 8.89
C ARG A 33 7.58 9.89 8.79
N VAL A 34 6.92 10.31 7.72
CA VAL A 34 6.69 11.74 7.45
C VAL A 34 5.22 11.95 7.15
N THR A 35 4.65 13.00 7.73
CA THR A 35 3.30 13.47 7.39
C THR A 35 3.39 14.32 6.13
N THR A 36 2.69 13.88 5.08
CA THR A 36 2.78 14.43 3.73
C THR A 36 1.38 14.84 3.26
N PRO A 37 1.17 16.07 2.77
CA PRO A 37 -0.11 16.48 2.20
C PRO A 37 -0.41 15.73 0.91
N LEU A 38 -1.69 15.50 0.61
CA LEU A 38 -2.10 14.77 -0.60
C LEU A 38 -1.58 15.41 -1.90
N THR A 39 -1.33 16.72 -1.91
CA THR A 39 -0.81 17.47 -3.07
C THR A 39 0.66 17.16 -3.40
N GLU A 40 1.42 16.60 -2.46
CA GLU A 40 2.81 16.17 -2.63
C GLU A 40 2.93 14.74 -3.20
N ILE A 41 1.81 14.01 -3.26
CA ILE A 41 1.78 12.68 -3.87
C ILE A 41 1.78 12.84 -5.38
N VAL A 42 2.86 12.38 -6.01
CA VAL A 42 3.02 12.41 -7.47
C VAL A 42 2.24 11.27 -8.10
N SER A 43 2.30 10.08 -7.53
CA SER A 43 1.56 8.92 -8.03
C SER A 43 1.29 7.86 -6.96
N VAL A 44 0.25 7.07 -7.19
CA VAL A 44 -0.08 5.87 -6.40
C VAL A 44 0.26 4.65 -7.23
N LEU A 45 1.18 3.82 -6.74
CA LEU A 45 1.54 2.58 -7.42
C LEU A 45 0.46 1.54 -7.15
N LYS A 46 -0.27 1.16 -8.20
CA LYS A 46 -1.23 0.06 -8.11
C LYS A 46 -0.47 -1.25 -8.05
N THR A 47 -0.52 -1.93 -6.91
CA THR A 47 -0.18 -3.36 -6.88
C THR A 47 -1.27 -4.07 -7.67
N LYS A 48 -0.92 -4.73 -8.78
CA LYS A 48 -1.88 -5.59 -9.49
C LYS A 48 -2.46 -6.57 -8.47
N PRO A 49 -3.79 -6.72 -8.37
CA PRO A 49 -4.36 -7.73 -7.49
C PRO A 49 -3.85 -9.08 -7.98
N GLN A 50 -2.93 -9.69 -7.22
CA GLN A 50 -2.45 -11.02 -7.51
C GLN A 50 -3.64 -11.96 -7.25
N PRO A 51 -4.07 -12.77 -8.24
CA PRO A 51 -5.17 -13.69 -8.04
C PRO A 51 -4.79 -14.62 -6.89
N LYS A 52 -5.55 -14.58 -5.79
CA LYS A 52 -5.45 -15.55 -4.72
C LYS A 52 -5.68 -16.92 -5.34
N GLY A 53 -4.62 -17.70 -5.49
CA GLY A 53 -4.69 -19.06 -6.01
C GLY A 53 -5.72 -19.85 -5.22
N ASN A 54 -6.76 -20.31 -5.90
CA ASN A 54 -7.72 -21.25 -5.35
C ASN A 54 -6.93 -22.54 -5.09
N LYS A 55 -6.67 -22.84 -3.81
CA LYS A 55 -6.07 -24.13 -3.42
C LYS A 55 -7.13 -25.19 -3.76
N PRO A 56 -6.86 -26.17 -4.65
CA PRO A 56 -7.82 -27.24 -4.88
C PRO A 56 -7.98 -27.99 -3.56
N LYS A 57 -9.21 -28.00 -3.07
CA LYS A 57 -9.63 -28.83 -1.95
C LYS A 57 -10.01 -30.18 -2.55
N ASP A 58 -9.42 -31.22 -1.97
CA ASP A 58 -9.90 -32.59 -1.96
C ASP A 58 -9.55 -33.43 -3.21
N ALA A 59 -8.29 -33.86 -3.24
CA ALA A 59 -7.93 -35.20 -3.71
C ALA A 59 -7.92 -36.09 -2.46
N ASP A 60 -9.04 -36.75 -2.17
CA ASP A 60 -9.15 -38.01 -1.41
C ASP A 60 -10.64 -38.33 -1.25
N GLU A 61 -11.12 -39.30 -2.02
CA GLU A 61 -12.13 -40.28 -1.63
C GLU A 61 -11.98 -41.45 -2.61
N GLU A 62 -11.06 -42.35 -2.27
CA GLU A 62 -11.07 -43.73 -2.74
C GLU A 62 -12.31 -44.43 -2.14
N GLU A 63 -13.16 -45.02 -2.99
CA GLU A 63 -13.91 -46.25 -2.68
C GLU A 63 -14.12 -47.08 -3.95
#